data_AF-A0A9W7CZG2-F1
#
_entry.id   AF-A0A9W7CZG2-F1
#
_cell.length_a   1.000
_cell.length_b   1.000
_cell.length_c   1.000
_cell.angle_alpha   90.00
_cell.angle_beta   90.00
_cell.angle_gamma   90.00
#
_symmetry.space_group_name_H-M   'P 1'
#
loop_
_entity.id
_entity.type
_entity.pdbx_description
1 polymer ?
#
loop_
_entity_poly.entity_id
_entity_poly.type
_entity_poly.pdbx_seq_one_letter_code
_entity_poly.pdbx_strand_id
1 'polypeptide(L)'
;MNWSSRIEVDIDSTWWPMCLARLDFDEELLPEDSWEPDSLAGEYEVESILDDRRPMETSTRRSVREFQVKWVGYDEPTWEPMTNLSCGGLLYDYLREKRSSQRFQVVQVAERTRNLHENGLRVRMYSLPCRRSYCTMIA
;
A
#
# COMPACT_ATOMS: atom_id res chain seq x y z
N MET A 1 -2.10 50.88 0.16
CA MET A 1 -1.06 49.89 0.44
C MET A 1 -1.05 48.87 -0.68
N ASN A 2 -0.35 49.23 -1.75
CA ASN A 2 0.13 48.34 -2.80
C ASN A 2 1.42 47.68 -2.19
N TRP A 3 1.91 46.50 -2.52
CA TRP A 3 2.44 46.10 -3.82
C TRP A 3 2.43 44.57 -3.92
N SER A 4 1.86 44.11 -5.02
CA SER A 4 2.24 42.86 -5.67
C SER A 4 3.64 43.02 -6.29
N SER A 5 4.38 41.91 -6.36
CA SER A 5 5.56 41.65 -7.20
C SER A 5 6.92 42.13 -6.70
N ARG A 6 7.85 41.19 -6.48
CA ARG A 6 9.01 40.90 -7.36
C ARG A 6 10.14 40.21 -6.58
N ILE A 7 10.60 39.09 -7.14
CA ILE A 7 11.86 38.41 -6.83
C ILE A 7 13.00 39.37 -7.16
N GLU A 8 13.89 39.64 -6.21
CA GLU A 8 15.27 40.04 -6.47
C GLU A 8 16.19 39.18 -5.61
N VAL A 9 17.04 38.43 -6.29
CA VAL A 9 18.13 37.62 -5.73
C VAL A 9 19.31 38.55 -5.51
N ASP A 10 19.45 39.09 -4.30
CA ASP A 10 20.68 39.75 -3.89
C ASP A 10 21.66 38.71 -3.36
N ILE A 11 22.53 38.25 -4.25
CA ILE A 11 23.80 37.60 -3.91
C ILE A 11 24.72 38.72 -3.44
N ASP A 12 24.63 39.09 -2.16
CA ASP A 12 25.60 40.04 -1.59
C ASP A 12 26.94 39.32 -1.35
N SER A 13 27.99 39.98 -1.82
CA SER A 13 29.29 39.46 -2.23
C SER A 13 30.25 39.19 -1.06
N THR A 14 29.72 38.70 0.06
CA THR A 14 30.53 38.45 1.29
C THR A 14 30.68 36.96 1.62
N TRP A 15 30.04 36.06 0.87
CA TRP A 15 30.13 34.62 1.07
C TRP A 15 30.77 33.92 -0.14
N TRP A 16 31.92 34.43 -0.58
CA TRP A 16 32.88 33.60 -1.31
C TRP A 16 34.30 34.18 -1.21
N PRO A 17 35.16 33.54 -0.41
CA PRO A 17 36.53 33.33 -0.86
C PRO A 17 36.83 31.84 -0.83
N MET A 18 36.47 31.17 -1.92
CA MET A 18 37.20 30.01 -2.40
C MET A 18 37.93 30.46 -3.68
N CYS A 19 39.21 30.78 -3.60
CA CYS A 19 40.12 30.64 -4.73
C CYS A 19 41.57 30.72 -4.26
N LEU A 20 42.19 29.53 -4.28
CA LEU A 20 43.63 29.30 -4.42
C LEU A 20 44.56 29.86 -3.35
N ALA A 21 44.86 29.03 -2.35
CA ALA A 21 46.25 28.73 -2.01
C ALA A 21 46.34 27.47 -1.13
N ARG A 22 47.00 26.44 -1.69
CA ARG A 22 47.77 25.39 -0.98
C ARG A 22 46.99 24.51 0.00
N LEU A 23 46.37 23.47 -0.55
CA LEU A 23 46.20 22.22 0.19
C LEU A 23 47.58 21.57 0.32
N ASP A 24 48.25 21.77 1.45
CA ASP A 24 49.23 20.81 1.95
C ASP A 24 48.38 19.67 2.57
N PHE A 25 48.49 18.49 1.96
CA PHE A 25 47.67 17.33 2.23
C PHE A 25 48.31 16.54 3.38
N ASP A 26 47.85 16.74 4.62
CA ASP A 26 48.18 15.84 5.74
C ASP A 26 47.35 14.54 5.62
N GLU A 27 47.89 13.62 4.82
CA GLU A 27 47.51 12.22 4.61
C GLU A 27 47.76 11.37 5.87
N GLU A 28 47.19 11.70 7.03
CA GLU A 28 47.41 10.82 8.21
C GLU A 28 46.31 10.77 9.27
N LEU A 29 45.06 11.19 9.04
CA LEU A 29 43.99 11.00 10.05
C LEU A 29 42.57 10.83 9.48
N LEU A 30 42.40 10.01 8.44
CA LEU A 30 41.08 9.40 8.22
C LEU A 30 41.15 7.97 8.74
N PRO A 31 40.34 7.57 9.74
CA PRO A 31 40.19 6.15 10.05
C PRO A 31 39.68 5.45 8.79
N GLU A 32 40.54 4.60 8.21
CA GLU A 32 40.13 3.63 7.21
C GLU A 32 39.10 2.71 7.86
N ASP A 33 37.94 2.59 7.19
CA ASP A 33 36.94 1.56 7.42
C ASP A 33 36.05 1.69 8.67
N SER A 34 35.05 2.57 8.56
CA SER A 34 33.77 2.42 9.27
C SER A 34 32.63 2.69 8.28
N TRP A 35 32.64 1.98 7.15
CA TRP A 35 31.43 1.78 6.36
C TRP A 35 30.63 0.64 7.00
N GLU A 36 29.88 0.94 8.06
CA GLU A 36 28.75 0.07 8.38
C GLU A 36 27.64 0.38 7.37
N PRO A 37 27.08 -0.61 6.65
CA PRO A 37 25.90 -0.39 5.81
C PRO A 37 24.67 -0.19 6.70
N ASP A 38 24.57 0.98 7.31
CA ASP A 38 23.42 1.38 8.12
C ASP A 38 22.37 2.00 7.17
N SER A 39 21.56 1.18 6.49
CA SER A 39 20.28 1.59 5.85
C SER A 39 19.51 0.52 5.03
N LEU A 40 19.53 -0.77 5.43
CA LEU A 40 18.38 -1.65 5.14
C LEU A 40 17.38 -1.70 6.31
N ALA A 41 17.49 -0.79 7.28
CA ALA A 41 16.76 -0.83 8.55
C ALA A 41 15.27 -0.43 8.48
N GLY A 42 14.62 -0.54 7.32
CA GLY A 42 13.21 -0.17 7.17
C GLY A 42 12.47 -0.66 5.93
N GLU A 43 13.17 -1.22 4.95
CA GLU A 43 12.57 -1.80 3.75
C GLU A 43 12.59 -3.33 3.86
N TYR A 44 11.40 -3.94 3.93
CA TYR A 44 11.25 -5.39 4.05
C TYR A 44 10.76 -5.96 2.71
N GLU A 45 11.29 -7.11 2.30
CA GLU A 45 10.86 -7.76 1.08
C GLU A 45 9.51 -8.48 1.30
N VAL A 46 8.58 -8.26 0.38
CA VAL A 46 7.26 -8.90 0.40
C VAL A 46 7.34 -10.27 -0.28
N GLU A 47 7.03 -11.33 0.48
CA GLU A 47 6.96 -12.69 -0.03
C GLU A 47 5.63 -12.94 -0.78
N SER A 48 4.50 -12.59 -0.14
CA SER A 48 3.16 -12.76 -0.73
C SER A 48 2.09 -11.91 -0.05
N ILE A 49 0.97 -11.72 -0.76
CA ILE A 49 -0.25 -11.08 -0.24
C ILE A 49 -1.24 -12.17 0.15
N LEU A 50 -1.59 -12.24 1.44
CA LEU A 50 -2.45 -13.28 2.00
C LEU A 50 -3.92 -12.89 1.95
N ASP A 51 -4.25 -11.66 2.38
CA ASP A 51 -5.62 -11.17 2.39
C ASP A 51 -5.73 -9.65 2.18
N ASP A 52 -6.95 -9.16 1.99
CA ASP A 52 -7.27 -7.74 2.00
C ASP A 52 -8.52 -7.47 2.83
N ARG A 53 -8.47 -6.37 3.58
CA ARG A 53 -9.61 -5.86 4.35
C ARG A 53 -9.85 -4.40 4.02
N ARG A 54 -11.10 -3.99 4.22
CA ARG A 54 -11.47 -2.57 4.28
C ARG A 54 -12.02 -2.35 5.68
N PRO A 55 -11.24 -1.75 6.60
CA PRO A 55 -11.75 -1.37 7.90
C PRO A 55 -13.05 -0.57 7.72
N MET A 56 -14.02 -0.81 8.59
CA MET A 56 -15.23 0.02 8.62
C MET A 56 -14.82 1.48 8.80
N GLU A 57 -15.52 2.38 8.12
CA GLU A 57 -15.33 3.81 8.36
C GLU A 57 -15.69 4.12 9.80
N THR A 58 -14.67 4.50 10.57
CA THR A 58 -14.90 5.19 11.83
C THR A 58 -15.06 6.68 11.51
N SER A 59 -15.89 7.38 12.28
CA SER A 59 -16.28 8.80 12.09
C SER A 59 -15.12 9.77 11.75
N THR A 60 -13.87 9.38 12.03
CA THR A 60 -12.67 10.22 11.90
C THR A 60 -11.66 9.71 10.87
N ARG A 61 -11.73 8.45 10.40
CA ARG A 61 -10.71 7.86 9.51
C ARG A 61 -11.35 7.29 8.24
N ARG A 62 -10.87 7.77 7.08
CA ARG A 62 -11.30 7.23 5.77
C ARG A 62 -11.00 5.73 5.71
N SER A 63 -11.93 4.94 5.17
CA SER A 63 -11.72 3.50 4.97
C SER A 63 -10.67 3.23 3.89
N VAL A 64 -9.41 3.15 4.31
CA VAL A 64 -8.31 2.75 3.42
C VAL A 64 -8.24 1.23 3.37
N ARG A 65 -8.07 0.67 2.17
CA ARG A 65 -7.90 -0.77 2.01
C ARG A 65 -6.50 -1.17 2.52
N GLU A 66 -6.46 -2.20 3.35
CA GLU A 66 -5.25 -2.78 3.91
C GLU A 66 -5.07 -4.20 3.38
N PHE A 67 -3.82 -4.64 3.30
CA PHE A 67 -3.41 -5.94 2.81
C PHE A 67 -2.61 -6.67 3.87
N GLN A 68 -2.88 -7.95 4.06
CA GLN A 68 -2.09 -8.80 4.93
C GLN A 68 -0.89 -9.32 4.14
N VAL A 69 0.31 -8.94 4.58
CA VAL A 69 1.58 -9.14 3.88
C VAL A 69 2.39 -10.19 4.61
N LYS A 70 2.81 -11.23 3.89
CA LYS A 70 3.84 -12.16 4.35
C LYS A 70 5.20 -11.59 3.95
N TRP A 71 6.08 -11.41 4.91
CA TRP A 71 7.43 -10.87 4.71
C TRP A 71 8.45 -11.99 4.58
N VAL A 72 9.43 -11.81 3.70
CA VAL A 72 10.51 -12.78 3.51
C VAL A 72 11.32 -12.91 4.81
N GLY A 73 11.43 -14.13 5.33
CA GLY A 73 12.21 -14.43 6.53
C GLY A 73 11.52 -14.11 7.86
N TYR A 74 10.25 -13.66 7.85
CA TYR A 74 9.46 -13.45 9.06
C TYR A 74 8.21 -14.32 9.07
N ASP A 75 7.91 -14.93 10.22
CA ASP A 75 6.74 -15.79 10.36
C ASP A 75 5.43 -15.00 10.43
N GLU A 76 5.45 -13.85 11.09
CA GLU A 76 4.26 -13.04 11.38
C GLU A 76 3.92 -12.07 10.23
N PRO A 77 2.72 -12.18 9.62
CA PRO A 77 2.28 -11.24 8.60
C PRO A 77 1.67 -9.97 9.22
N THR A 78 1.86 -8.83 8.56
CA THR A 78 1.32 -7.53 9.02
C THR A 78 0.27 -6.97 8.08
N TRP A 79 -0.54 -6.02 8.56
CA TRP A 79 -1.57 -5.33 7.77
C TRP A 79 -1.06 -3.98 7.30
N GLU A 80 -0.77 -3.87 6.00
CA GLU A 80 -0.18 -2.68 5.40
C GLU A 80 -1.17 -1.96 4.46
N PRO A 81 -1.25 -0.62 4.48
CA PRO A 81 -2.01 0.12 3.48
C PRO A 81 -1.31 0.02 2.12
N MET A 82 -2.08 0.16 1.04
CA MET A 82 -1.52 0.14 -0.33
C MET A 82 -0.36 1.12 -0.56
N THR A 83 -0.36 2.25 0.16
CA THR A 83 0.69 3.27 0.06
C THR A 83 2.03 2.83 0.63
N ASN A 84 2.06 1.80 1.49
CA ASN A 84 3.29 1.25 2.07
C ASN A 84 3.87 0.11 1.22
N LEU A 85 3.20 -0.29 0.13
CA LEU A 85 3.58 -1.44 -0.68
C LEU A 85 4.04 -1.00 -2.07
N SER A 86 5.32 -1.20 -2.36
CA SER A 86 5.91 -1.00 -3.69
C SER A 86 5.76 -2.23 -4.61
N CYS A 87 5.21 -3.35 -4.11
CA CYS A 87 5.08 -4.63 -4.81
C CYS A 87 3.82 -4.71 -5.72
N GLY A 88 3.72 -3.82 -6.71
CA GLY A 88 2.55 -3.72 -7.60
C GLY A 88 2.17 -5.02 -8.32
N GLY A 89 3.16 -5.84 -8.70
CA GLY A 89 2.93 -7.14 -9.37
C GLY A 89 2.17 -8.14 -8.49
N LEU A 90 2.65 -8.36 -7.26
CA LEU A 90 2.01 -9.27 -6.30
C LEU A 90 0.58 -8.83 -5.94
N LEU A 91 0.38 -7.51 -5.76
CA LEU A 91 -0.95 -6.96 -5.54
C LEU A 91 -1.88 -7.20 -6.74
N TYR A 92 -1.37 -7.03 -7.96
CA TYR A 92 -2.15 -7.30 -9.17
C TYR A 92 -2.57 -8.78 -9.24
N ASP A 93 -1.64 -9.70 -9.01
CA ASP A 93 -1.86 -11.14 -9.04
C ASP A 93 -2.88 -11.63 -8.01
N TYR A 94 -2.75 -11.15 -6.77
CA TYR A 94 -3.75 -11.41 -5.74
C TYR A 94 -5.15 -10.89 -6.14
N LEU A 95 -5.23 -9.66 -6.64
CA LEU A 95 -6.52 -9.03 -6.96
C LEU A 95 -7.21 -9.65 -8.17
N ARG A 96 -6.46 -10.09 -9.18
CA ARG A 96 -7.05 -10.81 -10.33
C ARG A 96 -7.60 -12.16 -9.89
N GLU A 97 -6.87 -12.91 -9.07
CA GLU A 97 -7.34 -14.20 -8.57
C GLU A 97 -8.59 -14.04 -7.70
N LYS A 98 -8.57 -13.10 -6.74
CA LYS A 98 -9.72 -12.82 -5.87
C LYS A 98 -10.97 -12.43 -6.65
N ARG A 99 -10.82 -11.66 -7.73
CA ARG A 99 -11.96 -11.32 -8.62
C ARG A 99 -12.47 -12.53 -9.38
N SER A 100 -11.59 -13.39 -9.88
CA SER A 100 -11.97 -14.63 -10.56
C SER A 100 -12.76 -15.55 -9.63
N SER A 101 -12.28 -15.76 -8.41
CA SER A 101 -12.97 -16.53 -7.38
C SER A 101 -14.33 -15.93 -7.02
N GLN A 102 -14.43 -14.61 -6.85
CA GLN A 102 -15.71 -13.93 -6.61
C GLN A 102 -16.69 -14.11 -7.77
N ARG A 103 -16.22 -14.00 -9.02
CA ARG A 103 -17.07 -14.22 -10.21
C ARG A 103 -17.59 -15.65 -10.25
N PHE A 104 -16.74 -16.63 -9.97
CA PHE A 104 -17.14 -18.02 -9.91
C PHE A 104 -18.24 -18.24 -8.85
N GLN A 105 -18.07 -17.69 -7.65
CA GLN A 105 -19.09 -17.75 -6.60
C GLN A 105 -20.42 -17.11 -7.03
N VAL A 106 -20.38 -15.95 -7.69
CA VAL A 106 -21.59 -15.30 -8.21
C VAL A 106 -22.30 -16.17 -9.24
N VAL A 107 -21.55 -16.80 -10.16
CA VAL A 107 -22.12 -17.71 -11.17
C VAL A 107 -22.78 -18.92 -10.50
N GLN A 108 -22.09 -19.56 -9.55
CA GLN A 108 -22.63 -20.70 -8.80
C GLN A 108 -23.91 -20.33 -8.01
N VAL A 109 -23.93 -19.16 -7.36
CA VAL A 109 -25.10 -18.66 -6.64
C VAL A 109 -26.25 -18.36 -7.61
N ALA A 110 -25.97 -17.76 -8.77
CA ALA A 110 -26.98 -17.47 -9.79
C ALA A 110 -27.59 -18.76 -10.37
N GLU A 111 -26.77 -19.76 -10.66
CA GLU A 111 -27.22 -21.09 -11.11
C GLU A 111 -28.08 -21.76 -10.05
N ARG A 112 -27.62 -21.80 -8.79
CA ARG A 112 -28.41 -22.34 -7.68
C ARG A 112 -29.74 -21.61 -7.51
N THR A 113 -29.75 -20.28 -7.63
CA THR A 113 -30.97 -19.47 -7.52
C THR A 113 -31.94 -19.77 -8.67
N ARG A 114 -31.44 -19.93 -9.91
CA ARG A 114 -32.24 -20.34 -11.07
C ARG A 114 -32.89 -21.71 -10.84
N ASN A 115 -32.10 -22.69 -10.40
CA ASN A 115 -32.62 -24.03 -10.09
C ASN A 115 -33.71 -23.98 -9.02
N LEU A 116 -33.54 -23.20 -7.95
CA LEU A 116 -34.57 -23.07 -6.91
C LEU A 116 -35.86 -22.46 -7.46
N HIS A 117 -35.75 -21.43 -8.31
CA HIS A 117 -36.90 -20.81 -8.97
C HIS A 117 -37.63 -21.80 -9.90
N GLU A 118 -36.90 -22.58 -10.68
CA GLU A 118 -37.46 -23.64 -11.54
C GLU A 118 -38.19 -24.72 -10.74
N ASN A 119 -37.73 -25.01 -9.52
CA ASN A 119 -38.39 -25.93 -8.58
C ASN A 119 -39.54 -25.27 -7.79
N GLY A 120 -39.97 -24.05 -8.16
CA GLY A 120 -41.09 -23.35 -7.53
C GLY A 120 -40.80 -22.77 -6.14
N LEU A 121 -39.53 -22.76 -5.70
CA LEU A 121 -39.11 -22.15 -4.44
C LEU A 121 -38.89 -20.65 -4.62
N ARG A 122 -39.58 -19.83 -3.80
CA ARG A 122 -39.52 -18.37 -3.90
C ARG A 122 -38.38 -17.81 -3.05
N VAL A 123 -37.30 -17.38 -3.68
CA VAL A 123 -36.16 -16.73 -3.01
C VAL A 123 -36.45 -15.24 -2.80
N ARG A 124 -36.36 -14.74 -1.56
CA ARG A 124 -36.41 -13.28 -1.27
C ARG A 124 -34.99 -12.72 -1.16
N MET A 125 -34.68 -11.71 -1.96
CA MET A 125 -33.42 -10.99 -1.90
C MET A 125 -33.54 -9.87 -0.85
N TYR A 126 -32.70 -9.90 0.19
CA TYR A 126 -32.57 -8.79 1.13
C TYR A 126 -31.23 -8.07 0.89
N SER A 127 -31.28 -6.75 0.82
CA SER A 127 -30.07 -5.91 0.75
C SER A 127 -29.46 -5.78 2.15
N LEU A 128 -28.34 -6.46 2.41
CA LEU A 128 -27.57 -6.23 3.64
C LEU A 128 -26.79 -4.91 3.53
N PRO A 129 -26.77 -4.07 4.58
CA PRO A 129 -26.04 -2.82 4.58
C PRO A 129 -24.57 -3.07 4.94
N CYS A 130 -23.83 -3.85 4.15
CA CYS A 130 -22.38 -3.76 4.10
C CYS A 130 -21.79 -4.55 2.92
N ARG A 131 -20.68 -4.02 2.40
CA ARG A 131 -20.09 -4.33 1.10
C ARG A 131 -19.55 -5.76 1.02
N ARG A 132 -19.84 -6.39 -0.14
CA ARG A 132 -19.32 -7.64 -0.72
C ARG A 132 -19.96 -8.96 -0.27
N SER A 133 -20.52 -9.62 -1.29
CA SER A 133 -20.91 -11.03 -1.39
C SER A 133 -22.09 -11.44 -0.52
N TYR A 134 -23.26 -11.41 -1.17
CA TYR A 134 -24.52 -11.98 -0.70
C TYR A 134 -24.29 -13.36 -0.06
N CYS A 135 -24.41 -13.44 1.26
CA CYS A 135 -24.54 -14.69 1.98
C CYS A 135 -26.02 -15.02 2.08
N THR A 136 -26.45 -16.11 1.45
CA THR A 136 -27.77 -16.71 1.69
C THR A 136 -27.68 -17.63 2.91
N MET A 137 -28.31 -17.24 4.02
CA MET A 137 -28.57 -18.15 5.13
C MET A 137 -29.88 -18.90 4.84
N ILE A 138 -29.83 -20.23 4.86
CA ILE A 138 -31.01 -21.09 4.74
C ILE A 138 -31.66 -21.14 6.13
N ALA A 139 -32.95 -20.80 6.21
CA ALA A 139 -33.79 -21.11 7.37
C ALA A 139 -34.72 -22.27 6.99
#